data_AF-A0A6G0XJG5-F1
#
_entry.id   AF-A0A6G0XJG5-F1
#
_cell.length_a   1.000
_cell.length_b   1.000
_cell.length_c   1.000
_cell.angle_alpha   90.00
_cell.angle_beta   90.00
_cell.angle_gamma   90.00
#
_symmetry.space_group_name_H-M   'P 1'
#
loop_
_entity.id
_entity.type
_entity.pdbx_description
1 polymer ?
#
loop_
_entity_poly.entity_id
_entity_poly.type
_entity_poly.pdbx_seq_one_letter_code
_entity_poly.pdbx_strand_id
1 'polypeptide(L)'
;MIHAYVSGPPGSGKTTLCKKVCAALKLEQLSTGEILREHIKQRTELGKIAKKCIASKSLVPDDVVIEMLVERMAKANERGWILDGFPRTTEQAVALRMKNITPTVVLILELPTSEIRGRLVGRRFDNKTGDIYHIEFNMPRDPEVAVRLIHRDDDTAEKVPPRIEAYSSYNQPMHREFLSVAYDIDADRPIPDVVTEAIEILRSSKKGPSNQVKEVVKKSLVIEPQPEETEFSPPKSRPVSSIKIEKAPQKIENEIQRLTTDLQDNNIAPKRAPSMEVTKLVDMERFKTMLVSGFDVIKHGRRGAPHTRTLFCDVEFKRLFWQKPDKKELKAKLDQSIALADVIQVVQGMKTDVFKRSGDSSKSDRYLSLIADDRTLDIEVASEELCTLLVNGLTALAS
;
A
#
# COMPACT_ATOMS: atom_id res chain seq x y z
N MET A 1 -24.00 15.68 -7.88
CA MET A 1 -23.91 14.63 -6.83
C MET A 1 -22.55 14.78 -6.17
N ILE A 2 -22.46 14.53 -4.87
CA ILE A 2 -21.19 14.58 -4.12
C ILE A 2 -20.71 13.13 -3.94
N HIS A 3 -19.59 12.79 -4.54
CA HIS A 3 -18.92 11.50 -4.31
C HIS A 3 -17.61 11.80 -3.59
N ALA A 4 -17.49 11.39 -2.33
CA ALA A 4 -16.36 11.77 -1.52
C ALA A 4 -15.68 10.57 -0.86
N TYR A 5 -14.38 10.72 -0.63
CA TYR A 5 -13.58 9.79 0.15
C TYR A 5 -12.94 10.53 1.31
N VAL A 6 -12.91 9.92 2.50
CA VAL A 6 -12.21 10.47 3.66
C VAL A 6 -11.05 9.57 4.07
N SER A 7 -9.85 10.16 4.07
CA SER A 7 -8.60 9.54 4.52
C SER A 7 -8.03 10.26 5.73
N GLY A 8 -7.01 9.68 6.36
CA GLY A 8 -6.35 10.25 7.53
C GLY A 8 -5.84 9.19 8.50
N PRO A 9 -4.90 9.53 9.40
CA PRO A 9 -4.31 8.59 10.34
C PRO A 9 -5.35 8.00 11.31
N PRO A 10 -5.09 6.87 11.97
CA PRO A 10 -5.98 6.39 13.01
C PRO A 10 -6.13 7.47 14.10
N GLY A 11 -7.34 7.66 14.65
CA GLY A 11 -7.60 8.69 15.66
C GLY A 11 -7.95 10.09 15.13
N SER A 12 -7.79 10.36 13.83
CA SER A 12 -8.14 11.67 13.19
C SER A 12 -9.63 12.03 13.18
N GLY A 13 -10.53 11.12 13.57
CA GLY A 13 -11.97 11.42 13.63
C GLY A 13 -12.74 11.21 12.32
N LYS A 14 -12.17 10.52 11.33
CA LYS A 14 -12.82 10.18 10.02
C LYS A 14 -14.29 9.79 10.13
N THR A 15 -14.60 8.73 10.90
CA THR A 15 -15.98 8.24 11.05
C THR A 15 -16.91 9.28 11.68
N THR A 16 -16.42 10.06 12.64
CA THR A 16 -17.19 11.16 13.25
C THR A 16 -17.49 12.25 12.24
N LEU A 17 -16.50 12.63 11.42
CA LEU A 17 -16.68 13.58 10.33
C LEU A 17 -17.70 13.06 9.32
N CYS A 18 -17.51 11.83 8.81
CA CYS A 18 -18.42 11.21 7.84
C CYS A 18 -19.87 11.21 8.35
N LYS A 19 -20.11 10.79 9.60
CA LYS A 19 -21.45 10.79 10.20
C LYS A 19 -22.09 12.19 10.20
N LYS A 20 -21.34 13.21 10.65
CA LYS A 20 -21.85 14.59 10.77
C LYS A 20 -22.09 15.22 9.40
N VAL A 21 -21.17 15.03 8.45
CA VAL A 21 -21.28 15.51 7.08
C VAL A 21 -22.45 14.84 6.35
N CYS A 22 -22.59 13.50 6.47
CA CYS A 22 -23.71 12.76 5.90
C CYS A 22 -25.05 13.26 6.43
N ALA A 23 -25.18 13.46 7.74
CA ALA A 23 -26.39 14.01 8.33
C ALA A 23 -26.71 15.41 7.81
N ALA A 24 -25.71 16.29 7.70
CA ALA A 24 -25.89 17.67 7.26
C ALA A 24 -26.22 17.80 5.76
N LEU A 25 -25.58 17.00 4.91
CA LEU A 25 -25.73 17.06 3.45
C LEU A 25 -26.76 16.06 2.91
N LYS A 26 -27.24 15.15 3.77
CA LYS A 26 -28.08 13.99 3.43
C LYS A 26 -27.38 13.07 2.41
N LEU A 27 -26.10 12.80 2.63
CA LEU A 27 -25.30 11.86 1.83
C LEU A 27 -25.34 10.46 2.44
N GLU A 28 -25.12 9.44 1.62
CA GLU A 28 -24.98 8.07 2.11
C GLU A 28 -23.60 7.81 2.69
N GLN A 29 -23.51 7.33 3.94
CA GLN A 29 -22.24 6.88 4.52
C GLN A 29 -21.97 5.44 4.10
N LEU A 30 -20.83 5.22 3.45
CA LEU A 30 -20.38 3.90 3.01
C LEU A 30 -19.16 3.49 3.84
N SER A 31 -19.41 2.75 4.92
CA SER A 31 -18.35 2.14 5.75
C SER A 31 -18.20 0.66 5.38
N THR A 32 -17.02 0.25 4.93
CA THR A 32 -16.75 -1.16 4.56
C THR A 32 -17.02 -2.13 5.72
N GLY A 33 -16.69 -1.72 6.96
CA GLY A 33 -16.96 -2.53 8.13
C GLY A 33 -18.46 -2.75 8.39
N GLU A 34 -19.29 -1.74 8.16
CA GLU A 34 -20.76 -1.86 8.30
C GLU A 34 -21.35 -2.69 7.17
N ILE A 35 -20.93 -2.42 5.94
CA ILE A 35 -21.36 -3.15 4.74
C ILE A 35 -21.07 -4.65 4.90
N LEU A 36 -19.85 -5.01 5.35
CA LEU A 36 -19.49 -6.40 5.63
C LEU A 36 -20.41 -7.05 6.66
N ARG A 37 -20.64 -6.39 7.80
CA ARG A 37 -21.52 -6.90 8.87
C ARG A 37 -22.96 -7.07 8.38
N GLU A 38 -23.45 -6.14 7.57
CA GLU A 38 -24.79 -6.18 6.98
C GLU A 38 -24.95 -7.40 6.07
N HIS A 39 -24.02 -7.62 5.13
CA HIS A 39 -24.04 -8.75 4.20
C HIS A 39 -23.98 -10.09 4.94
N ILE A 40 -23.14 -10.19 5.99
CA ILE A 40 -23.04 -11.38 6.85
C ILE A 40 -24.37 -11.64 7.58
N LYS A 41 -24.99 -10.59 8.14
CA LYS A 41 -26.28 -10.68 8.85
C LYS A 41 -27.41 -11.12 7.91
N GLN A 42 -27.44 -10.57 6.69
CA GLN A 42 -28.42 -10.88 5.65
C GLN A 42 -28.16 -12.23 4.96
N ARG A 43 -26.99 -12.84 5.18
CA ARG A 43 -26.57 -14.13 4.60
C ARG A 43 -26.53 -14.12 3.06
N THR A 44 -26.13 -13.00 2.46
CA THR A 44 -25.90 -12.90 1.02
C THR A 44 -24.73 -13.80 0.59
N GLU A 45 -24.58 -14.08 -0.71
CA GLU A 45 -23.45 -14.90 -1.20
C GLU A 45 -22.09 -14.27 -0.84
N LEU A 46 -21.92 -12.96 -1.09
CA LEU A 46 -20.74 -12.21 -0.66
C LEU A 46 -20.57 -12.25 0.87
N GLY A 47 -21.68 -12.14 1.62
CA GLY A 47 -21.68 -12.24 3.08
C GLY A 47 -21.23 -13.61 3.60
N LYS A 48 -21.54 -14.70 2.91
CA LYS A 48 -21.07 -16.05 3.24
C LYS A 48 -19.55 -16.17 3.04
N ILE A 49 -19.02 -15.58 1.96
CA ILE A 49 -17.57 -15.54 1.70
C ILE A 49 -16.87 -14.73 2.81
N ALA A 50 -17.34 -13.51 3.08
CA ALA A 50 -16.79 -12.68 4.14
C ALA A 50 -16.86 -13.37 5.51
N LYS A 51 -17.96 -14.05 5.83
CA LYS A 51 -18.12 -14.81 7.08
C LYS A 51 -17.07 -15.92 7.20
N LYS A 52 -16.78 -16.65 6.11
CA LYS A 52 -15.74 -17.69 6.11
C LYS A 52 -14.36 -17.10 6.38
N CYS A 53 -14.00 -16.02 5.68
CA CYS A 53 -12.71 -15.34 5.88
C CYS A 53 -12.53 -14.84 7.32
N ILE A 54 -13.55 -14.19 7.88
CA ILE A 54 -13.52 -13.69 9.26
C ILE A 54 -13.41 -14.85 10.26
N ALA A 55 -14.16 -15.94 10.04
CA ALA A 55 -14.07 -17.13 10.89
C ALA A 55 -12.68 -17.78 10.85
N SER A 56 -12.00 -17.76 9.70
CA SER A 56 -10.62 -18.23 9.53
C SER A 56 -9.55 -17.21 9.94
N LYS A 57 -9.93 -16.05 10.49
CA LYS A 57 -9.03 -14.93 10.81
C LYS A 57 -8.20 -14.44 9.61
N SER A 58 -8.69 -14.65 8.39
CA SER A 58 -8.08 -14.14 7.17
C SER A 58 -8.75 -12.83 6.75
N LEU A 59 -8.04 -12.00 5.99
CA LEU A 59 -8.61 -10.79 5.41
C LEU A 59 -9.68 -11.16 4.38
N VAL A 60 -10.72 -10.32 4.30
CA VAL A 60 -11.71 -10.45 3.22
C VAL A 60 -11.06 -9.90 1.95
N PRO A 61 -11.07 -10.66 0.83
CA PRO A 61 -10.51 -10.21 -0.44
C PRO A 61 -11.08 -8.86 -0.91
N ASP A 62 -10.24 -8.03 -1.53
CA ASP A 62 -10.62 -6.67 -1.93
C ASP A 62 -11.73 -6.65 -2.99
N ASP A 63 -11.72 -7.59 -3.92
CA ASP A 63 -12.78 -7.77 -4.93
C ASP A 63 -14.15 -7.99 -4.28
N VAL A 64 -14.23 -8.84 -3.26
CA VAL A 64 -15.45 -9.09 -2.49
C VAL A 64 -15.93 -7.81 -1.80
N VAL A 65 -15.02 -7.04 -1.18
CA VAL A 65 -15.36 -5.78 -0.52
C VAL A 65 -15.86 -4.74 -1.53
N ILE A 66 -15.21 -4.64 -2.69
CA ILE A 66 -15.56 -3.72 -3.76
C ILE A 66 -16.91 -4.08 -4.37
N GLU A 67 -17.21 -5.36 -4.58
CA GLU A 67 -18.53 -5.78 -5.07
C GLU A 67 -19.66 -5.40 -4.10
N MET A 68 -19.46 -5.63 -2.81
CA MET A 68 -20.43 -5.19 -1.79
C MET A 68 -20.60 -3.66 -1.78
N LEU A 69 -19.51 -2.92 -1.99
CA LEU A 69 -19.56 -1.46 -2.13
C LEU A 69 -20.35 -1.03 -3.35
N VAL A 70 -20.12 -1.65 -4.52
CA VAL A 70 -20.85 -1.37 -5.76
C VAL A 70 -22.35 -1.61 -5.56
N GLU A 71 -22.75 -2.74 -4.96
CA GLU A 71 -24.16 -3.03 -4.64
C GLU A 71 -24.77 -1.98 -3.72
N ARG A 72 -23.99 -1.48 -2.75
CA ARG A 72 -24.45 -0.46 -1.81
C ARG A 72 -24.54 0.92 -2.43
N MET A 73 -23.61 1.26 -3.32
CA MET A 73 -23.59 2.51 -4.09
C MET A 73 -24.76 2.58 -5.08
N ALA A 74 -25.14 1.46 -5.69
CA ALA A 74 -26.31 1.40 -6.57
C ALA A 74 -27.63 1.73 -5.84
N LYS A 75 -27.65 1.56 -4.50
CA LYS A 75 -28.78 1.91 -3.63
C LYS A 75 -28.60 3.27 -2.93
N ALA A 76 -27.48 3.97 -3.19
CA ALA A 76 -27.23 5.27 -2.58
C ALA A 76 -28.20 6.33 -3.14
N ASN A 77 -28.47 7.33 -2.32
CA ASN A 77 -29.38 8.40 -2.71
C ASN A 77 -28.77 9.30 -3.81
N GLU A 78 -29.63 10.04 -4.51
CA GLU A 78 -29.23 10.95 -5.61
C GLU A 78 -28.33 12.12 -5.19
N ARG A 79 -28.15 12.36 -3.87
CA ARG A 79 -27.25 13.41 -3.39
C ARG A 79 -25.80 12.94 -3.41
N GLY A 80 -25.58 11.63 -3.33
CA GLY A 80 -24.30 10.95 -3.44
C GLY A 80 -23.87 10.29 -2.13
N TRP A 81 -22.59 10.01 -2.00
CA TRP A 81 -22.03 9.15 -0.95
C TRP A 81 -20.68 9.64 -0.45
N ILE A 82 -20.31 9.20 0.76
CA ILE A 82 -18.98 9.34 1.34
C ILE A 82 -18.42 7.98 1.73
N LEU A 83 -17.21 7.67 1.30
CA LEU A 83 -16.48 6.46 1.72
C LEU A 83 -15.71 6.74 3.01
N ASP A 84 -16.03 5.96 4.05
CA ASP A 84 -15.36 6.02 5.34
C ASP A 84 -14.33 4.90 5.47
N GLY A 85 -13.05 5.26 5.34
CA GLY A 85 -11.93 4.36 5.61
C GLY A 85 -11.66 3.33 4.52
N PHE A 86 -12.06 3.61 3.27
CA PHE A 86 -11.72 2.86 2.06
C PHE A 86 -11.64 3.83 0.87
N PRO A 87 -10.66 3.73 -0.05
CA PRO A 87 -9.57 2.75 -0.08
C PRO A 87 -8.49 3.03 0.99
N ARG A 88 -7.69 2.00 1.29
CA ARG A 88 -6.52 2.06 2.18
C ARG A 88 -5.23 1.68 1.46
N THR A 89 -5.29 1.05 0.29
CA THR A 89 -4.12 0.74 -0.52
C THR A 89 -4.27 1.31 -1.92
N THR A 90 -3.15 1.43 -2.64
CA THR A 90 -3.15 1.86 -4.04
C THR A 90 -3.94 0.88 -4.91
N GLU A 91 -3.84 -0.42 -4.65
CA GLU A 91 -4.55 -1.46 -5.39
C GLU A 91 -6.06 -1.31 -5.23
N GLN A 92 -6.54 -1.01 -4.02
CA GLN A 92 -7.95 -0.72 -3.77
C GLN A 92 -8.40 0.55 -4.50
N ALA A 93 -7.57 1.59 -4.52
CA ALA A 93 -7.86 2.82 -5.26
C ALA A 93 -7.96 2.58 -6.77
N VAL A 94 -7.02 1.83 -7.34
CA VAL A 94 -7.02 1.41 -8.75
C VAL A 94 -8.25 0.55 -9.05
N ALA A 95 -8.59 -0.40 -8.19
CA ALA A 95 -9.75 -1.27 -8.38
C ALA A 95 -11.08 -0.51 -8.35
N LEU A 96 -11.22 0.51 -7.49
CA LEU A 96 -12.36 1.45 -7.54
C LEU A 96 -12.43 2.19 -8.88
N ARG A 97 -11.30 2.72 -9.35
CA ARG A 97 -11.22 3.42 -10.65
C ARG A 97 -11.62 2.51 -11.81
N MET A 98 -11.16 1.25 -11.82
CA MET A 98 -11.52 0.25 -12.84
C MET A 98 -13.02 -0.08 -12.85
N LYS A 99 -13.71 0.10 -11.72
CA LYS A 99 -15.18 -0.02 -11.61
C LYS A 99 -15.91 1.32 -11.87
N ASN A 100 -15.21 2.33 -12.40
CA ASN A 100 -15.72 3.70 -12.60
C ASN A 100 -16.22 4.39 -11.32
N ILE A 101 -15.73 3.97 -10.15
CA ILE A 101 -16.02 4.63 -8.88
C ILE A 101 -14.91 5.65 -8.64
N THR A 102 -15.22 6.91 -8.94
CA THR A 102 -14.27 8.02 -8.79
C THR A 102 -14.85 9.10 -7.87
N PRO A 103 -14.14 9.49 -6.80
CA PRO A 103 -14.58 10.58 -5.94
C PRO A 103 -14.36 11.92 -6.64
N THR A 104 -15.29 12.85 -6.44
CA THR A 104 -15.13 14.26 -6.83
C THR A 104 -14.32 15.06 -5.81
N VAL A 105 -14.26 14.57 -4.56
CA VAL A 105 -13.50 15.16 -3.45
C VAL A 105 -12.87 14.08 -2.61
N VAL A 106 -11.60 14.27 -2.25
CA VAL A 106 -10.93 13.49 -1.21
C VAL A 106 -10.57 14.41 -0.06
N LEU A 107 -11.06 14.10 1.13
CA LEU A 107 -10.73 14.83 2.35
C LEU A 107 -9.63 14.05 3.08
N ILE A 108 -8.45 14.65 3.23
CA ILE A 108 -7.31 14.06 3.94
C ILE A 108 -7.22 14.73 5.30
N LEU A 109 -7.58 13.99 6.35
CA LEU A 109 -7.44 14.50 7.71
C LEU A 109 -5.99 14.40 8.14
N GLU A 110 -5.40 15.53 8.52
CA GLU A 110 -4.08 15.61 9.11
C GLU A 110 -4.19 15.66 10.63
N LEU A 111 -3.38 14.85 11.30
CA LEU A 111 -3.33 14.83 12.76
C LEU A 111 -1.90 14.54 13.20
N PRO A 112 -1.30 15.36 14.08
CA PRO A 112 0.02 15.09 14.61
C PRO A 112 0.10 13.74 15.31
N THR A 113 1.22 13.02 15.12
CA THR A 113 1.44 11.70 15.73
C THR A 113 1.34 11.73 17.25
N SER A 114 1.70 12.84 17.89
CA SER A 114 1.58 13.07 19.33
C SER A 114 0.15 12.94 19.84
N GLU A 115 -0.83 13.37 19.04
CA GLU A 115 -2.25 13.40 19.41
C GLU A 115 -2.94 12.05 19.22
N ILE A 116 -2.46 11.23 18.28
CA ILE A 116 -3.08 9.96 17.91
C ILE A 116 -3.26 9.03 19.12
N ARG A 117 -2.22 8.91 19.96
CA ARG A 117 -2.23 7.98 21.10
C ARG A 117 -3.32 8.33 22.10
N GLY A 118 -3.38 9.60 22.53
CA GLY A 118 -4.39 10.06 23.49
C GLY A 118 -5.81 9.83 22.96
N ARG A 119 -6.04 10.25 21.70
CA ARG A 119 -7.34 10.12 21.05
C ARG A 119 -7.81 8.67 20.87
N LEU A 120 -6.90 7.73 20.62
CA LEU A 120 -7.26 6.31 20.46
C LEU A 120 -7.53 5.64 21.80
N VAL A 121 -6.64 5.79 22.79
CA VAL A 121 -6.77 5.14 24.11
C VAL A 121 -8.02 5.62 24.85
N GLY A 122 -8.38 6.90 24.70
CA GLY A 122 -9.58 7.45 25.30
C GLY A 122 -10.87 7.18 24.53
N ARG A 123 -10.80 6.57 23.34
CA ARG A 123 -11.98 6.33 22.49
C ARG A 123 -12.90 5.28 23.07
N ARG A 124 -14.20 5.51 22.98
CA ARG A 124 -15.26 4.60 23.40
C ARG A 124 -16.31 4.47 22.31
N PHE A 125 -16.99 3.33 22.27
CA PHE A 125 -17.98 3.03 21.25
C PHE A 125 -19.25 2.49 21.88
N ASP A 126 -20.41 2.95 21.41
CA ASP A 126 -21.69 2.36 21.76
C ASP A 126 -22.06 1.30 20.72
N ASN A 127 -22.10 0.02 21.12
CA ASN A 127 -22.41 -1.07 20.20
C ASN A 127 -23.88 -1.10 19.75
N LYS A 128 -24.77 -0.36 20.41
CA LYS A 128 -26.18 -0.24 20.00
C LYS A 128 -26.39 0.81 18.91
N THR A 129 -25.81 1.99 19.09
CA THR A 129 -26.04 3.13 18.16
C THR A 129 -24.93 3.30 17.14
N GLY A 130 -23.76 2.71 17.40
CA GLY A 130 -22.55 2.90 16.61
C GLY A 130 -21.83 4.22 16.90
N ASP A 131 -22.25 4.97 17.92
CA ASP A 131 -21.66 6.27 18.24
C ASP A 131 -20.29 6.17 18.88
N ILE A 132 -19.47 7.19 18.63
CA ILE A 132 -18.10 7.28 19.09
C ILE A 132 -18.01 8.38 20.14
N TYR A 133 -17.47 8.02 21.30
CA TYR A 133 -17.28 8.87 22.46
C TYR A 133 -15.80 8.93 22.83
N HIS A 134 -15.45 9.87 23.71
CA HIS A 134 -14.11 9.96 24.28
C HIS A 134 -14.22 10.28 25.76
N ILE A 135 -13.43 9.57 26.59
CA ILE A 135 -13.53 9.64 28.05
C ILE A 135 -13.32 11.05 28.62
N GLU A 136 -12.50 11.88 27.99
CA GLU A 136 -12.17 13.23 28.48
C GLU A 136 -13.09 14.32 27.95
N PHE A 137 -13.38 14.33 26.64
CA PHE A 137 -13.97 15.50 25.98
C PHE A 137 -15.31 15.23 25.29
N ASN A 138 -15.78 13.97 25.27
CA ASN A 138 -17.06 13.63 24.64
C ASN A 138 -17.66 12.38 25.30
N MET A 139 -17.94 12.43 26.59
CA MET A 139 -18.70 11.40 27.29
C MET A 139 -20.22 11.67 27.20
N PRO A 140 -21.05 10.63 27.06
CA PRO A 140 -22.50 10.80 27.07
C PRO A 140 -22.97 11.28 28.44
N ARG A 141 -23.96 12.17 28.46
CA ARG A 141 -24.60 12.63 29.71
C ARG A 141 -25.50 11.57 30.33
N ASP A 142 -26.03 10.67 29.49
CA ASP A 142 -26.88 9.56 29.92
C ASP A 142 -26.01 8.45 30.56
N PRO A 143 -26.21 8.15 31.85
CA PRO A 143 -25.46 7.10 32.55
C PRO A 143 -25.63 5.70 31.94
N GLU A 144 -26.80 5.39 31.37
CA GLU A 144 -27.03 4.08 30.75
C GLU A 144 -26.18 3.89 29.49
N VAL A 145 -26.00 4.97 28.72
CA VAL A 145 -25.11 4.99 27.57
C VAL A 145 -23.66 4.88 28.04
N ALA A 146 -23.27 5.62 29.08
CA ALA A 146 -21.91 5.62 29.62
C ALA A 146 -21.45 4.21 30.06
N VAL A 147 -22.30 3.46 30.76
CA VAL A 147 -21.97 2.13 31.29
C VAL A 147 -21.84 1.08 30.18
N ARG A 148 -22.59 1.21 29.08
CA ARG A 148 -22.54 0.24 27.96
C ARG A 148 -21.45 0.51 26.94
N LEU A 149 -20.67 1.59 27.11
CA LEU A 149 -19.59 1.91 26.20
C LEU A 149 -18.49 0.86 26.25
N ILE A 150 -18.02 0.45 25.08
CA ILE A 150 -16.91 -0.50 24.96
C ILE A 150 -15.64 0.20 24.47
N HIS A 151 -14.50 -0.30 24.93
CA HIS A 151 -13.19 0.03 24.39
C HIS A 151 -12.83 -1.03 23.36
N ARG A 152 -12.29 -0.63 22.20
CA ARG A 152 -11.92 -1.61 21.17
C ARG A 152 -10.59 -2.26 21.51
N ASP A 153 -10.46 -3.54 21.15
CA ASP A 153 -9.24 -4.31 21.41
C ASP A 153 -8.00 -3.72 20.71
N ASP A 154 -8.17 -2.94 19.64
CA ASP A 154 -7.11 -2.30 18.86
C ASP A 154 -6.73 -0.89 19.34
N ASP A 155 -7.42 -0.37 20.35
CA ASP A 155 -7.24 0.99 20.87
C ASP A 155 -6.32 1.03 22.14
N THR A 156 -5.58 -0.05 22.41
CA THR A 156 -4.60 -0.08 23.51
C THR A 156 -3.30 0.60 23.15
N ALA A 157 -2.59 1.13 24.17
CA ALA A 157 -1.32 1.83 23.97
C ALA A 157 -0.26 0.98 23.23
N GLU A 158 -0.26 -0.36 23.41
CA GLU A 158 0.70 -1.22 22.69
C GLU A 158 0.32 -1.44 21.22
N LYS A 159 -0.97 -1.35 20.86
CA LYS A 159 -1.46 -1.62 19.49
C LYS A 159 -1.59 -0.36 18.64
N VAL A 160 -1.47 0.82 19.24
CA VAL A 160 -1.48 2.10 18.52
C VAL A 160 -0.26 2.27 17.60
N PRO A 161 1.01 2.07 18.04
CA PRO A 161 2.18 2.34 17.20
C PRO A 161 2.19 1.58 15.86
N PRO A 162 1.92 0.25 15.82
CA PRO A 162 1.87 -0.48 14.55
C PRO A 162 0.81 0.06 13.57
N ARG A 163 -0.26 0.68 14.07
CA ARG A 163 -1.32 1.27 13.23
C ARG A 163 -0.90 2.61 12.64
N ILE A 164 -0.11 3.38 13.38
CA ILE A 164 0.49 4.63 12.89
C ILE A 164 1.49 4.29 11.80
N GLU A 165 2.40 3.35 12.05
CA GLU A 165 3.39 2.88 11.06
C GLU A 165 2.72 2.33 9.81
N ALA A 166 1.70 1.47 9.97
CA ALA A 166 0.95 0.95 8.83
C ALA A 166 0.35 2.11 8.01
N TYR A 167 -0.31 3.08 8.64
CA TYR A 167 -0.87 4.24 7.94
C TYR A 167 0.19 5.04 7.18
N SER A 168 1.32 5.37 7.83
CA SER A 168 2.41 6.11 7.19
C SER A 168 3.05 5.36 6.02
N SER A 169 2.99 4.02 6.01
CA SER A 169 3.57 3.22 4.93
C SER A 169 2.71 3.23 3.65
N TYR A 170 1.38 3.36 3.76
CA TYR A 170 0.48 3.29 2.60
C TYR A 170 -0.15 4.63 2.20
N ASN A 171 -0.18 5.64 3.09
CA ASN A 171 -0.95 6.85 2.86
C ASN A 171 -0.43 7.65 1.66
N GLN A 172 0.87 7.88 1.55
CA GLN A 172 1.46 8.70 0.49
C GLN A 172 1.21 8.13 -0.90
N PRO A 173 1.51 6.84 -1.20
CA PRO A 173 1.26 6.27 -2.51
C PRO A 173 -0.21 6.31 -2.91
N MET A 174 -1.11 6.01 -1.97
CA MET A 174 -2.54 5.99 -2.23
C MET A 174 -3.12 7.41 -2.41
N HIS A 175 -2.66 8.40 -1.64
CA HIS A 175 -3.08 9.80 -1.80
C HIS A 175 -2.65 10.41 -3.13
N ARG A 176 -1.51 9.97 -3.68
CA ARG A 176 -1.01 10.42 -5.00
C ARG A 176 -2.02 10.18 -6.11
N GLU A 177 -2.83 9.11 -6.02
CA GLU A 177 -3.89 8.80 -7.00
C GLU A 177 -5.01 9.84 -7.05
N PHE A 178 -5.13 10.69 -6.03
CA PHE A 178 -6.25 11.61 -5.84
C PHE A 178 -5.83 13.09 -5.72
N LEU A 179 -4.57 13.44 -5.97
CA LEU A 179 -4.05 14.81 -5.76
C LEU A 179 -4.86 15.91 -6.47
N SER A 180 -5.48 15.60 -7.61
CA SER A 180 -6.31 16.57 -8.35
C SER A 180 -7.62 16.94 -7.65
N VAL A 181 -8.06 16.12 -6.68
CA VAL A 181 -9.32 16.26 -5.95
C VAL A 181 -9.14 16.18 -4.44
N ALA A 182 -7.89 16.17 -3.95
CA ALA A 182 -7.55 16.06 -2.54
C ALA A 182 -7.52 17.43 -1.84
N TYR A 183 -8.03 17.46 -0.62
CA TYR A 183 -8.03 18.61 0.28
C TYR A 183 -7.57 18.15 1.66
N ASP A 184 -6.49 18.76 2.14
CA ASP A 184 -5.99 18.53 3.48
C ASP A 184 -6.83 19.34 4.48
N ILE A 185 -7.23 18.70 5.57
CA ILE A 185 -7.97 19.32 6.66
C ILE A 185 -7.23 19.02 7.95
N ASP A 186 -6.81 20.08 8.65
CA ASP A 186 -6.28 19.98 10.00
C ASP A 186 -7.36 19.45 10.96
N ALA A 187 -7.17 18.21 11.42
CA ALA A 187 -8.06 17.51 12.34
C ALA A 187 -7.66 17.68 13.82
N ASP A 188 -6.64 18.50 14.11
CA ASP A 188 -6.29 18.94 15.45
C ASP A 188 -7.07 20.18 15.93
N ARG A 189 -8.26 20.38 15.35
CA ARG A 189 -9.19 21.46 15.70
C ARG A 189 -10.50 20.91 16.29
N PRO A 190 -11.31 21.76 16.92
CA PRO A 190 -12.64 21.37 17.38
C PRO A 190 -13.49 20.75 16.27
N ILE A 191 -14.20 19.67 16.60
CA ILE A 191 -15.02 18.91 15.63
C ILE A 191 -16.00 19.80 14.82
N PRO A 192 -16.69 20.80 15.42
CA PRO A 192 -17.58 21.68 14.65
C PRO A 192 -16.86 22.43 13.52
N ASP A 193 -15.62 22.87 13.74
CA ASP A 193 -14.85 23.65 12.77
C ASP A 193 -14.41 22.75 11.61
N VAL A 194 -13.87 21.57 11.95
CA VAL A 194 -13.48 20.54 10.97
C VAL A 194 -14.66 20.10 10.10
N VAL A 195 -15.85 19.95 10.70
CA VAL A 195 -17.09 19.60 9.98
C VAL A 195 -17.56 20.73 9.07
N THR A 196 -17.47 21.98 9.54
CA THR A 196 -17.88 23.15 8.76
C THR A 196 -17.02 23.30 7.51
N GLU A 197 -15.70 23.21 7.67
CA GLU A 197 -14.75 23.26 6.55
C GLU A 197 -14.97 22.11 5.56
N ALA A 198 -15.14 20.87 6.05
CA ALA A 198 -15.44 19.74 5.18
C ALA A 198 -16.73 19.95 4.37
N ILE A 199 -17.79 20.52 4.99
CA ILE A 199 -19.04 20.83 4.31
C ILE A 199 -18.84 21.91 3.25
N GLU A 200 -18.04 22.94 3.53
CA GLU A 200 -17.73 24.01 2.58
C GLU A 200 -16.98 23.48 1.36
N ILE A 201 -15.95 22.65 1.56
CA ILE A 201 -15.20 21.98 0.49
C ILE A 201 -16.14 21.12 -0.38
N LEU A 202 -16.98 20.29 0.26
CA LEU A 202 -17.90 19.40 -0.44
C LEU A 202 -18.97 20.16 -1.25
N ARG A 203 -19.35 21.37 -0.82
CA ARG A 203 -20.29 22.25 -1.54
C ARG A 203 -19.62 23.02 -2.68
N SER A 204 -18.38 23.48 -2.47
CA SER A 204 -17.63 24.30 -3.44
C SER A 204 -17.07 23.51 -4.62
N SER A 205 -16.83 22.20 -4.42
CA SER A 205 -16.29 21.23 -5.38
C SER A 205 -17.03 21.10 -6.73
N LYS A 206 -18.14 21.82 -6.96
CA LYS A 206 -18.67 22.04 -8.32
C LYS A 206 -17.70 22.82 -9.24
N LYS A 207 -16.65 23.45 -8.70
CA LYS A 207 -15.54 24.06 -9.44
C LYS A 207 -14.23 23.52 -8.84
N GLY A 208 -13.36 22.94 -9.67
CA GLY A 208 -12.09 22.35 -9.23
C GLY A 208 -11.18 23.34 -8.47
N PRO A 209 -10.13 22.86 -7.80
CA PRO A 209 -9.34 23.67 -6.86
C PRO A 209 -8.66 24.86 -7.57
N SER A 210 -8.83 26.06 -7.00
CA SER A 210 -8.22 27.30 -7.46
C SER A 210 -6.71 27.34 -7.21
N ASN A 211 -5.97 28.01 -8.09
CA ASN A 211 -4.50 28.13 -8.18
C ASN A 211 -3.73 28.53 -6.89
N GLN A 212 -4.36 28.78 -5.74
CA GLN A 212 -3.68 29.09 -4.48
C GLN A 212 -3.07 27.86 -3.78
N VAL A 213 -3.52 26.64 -4.09
CA VAL A 213 -2.99 25.38 -3.48
C VAL A 213 -1.64 24.97 -4.09
N LYS A 214 -1.28 25.47 -5.29
CA LYS A 214 -0.02 25.12 -5.97
C LYS A 214 1.24 25.68 -5.29
N GLU A 215 1.13 26.74 -4.49
CA GLU A 215 2.30 27.33 -3.80
C GLU A 215 2.61 26.69 -2.45
N VAL A 216 1.60 26.17 -1.73
CA VAL A 216 1.81 25.54 -0.42
C VAL A 216 2.55 24.20 -0.57
N VAL A 217 2.25 23.43 -1.62
CA VAL A 217 2.91 22.14 -1.93
C VAL A 217 4.41 22.29 -2.25
N LYS A 218 4.84 23.46 -2.77
CA LYS A 218 6.27 23.72 -3.04
C LYS A 218 7.05 24.11 -1.79
N LYS A 219 6.41 24.63 -0.74
CA LYS A 219 7.10 25.16 0.45
C LYS A 219 7.42 24.10 1.50
N SER A 220 6.71 22.98 1.55
CA SER A 220 6.92 21.92 2.54
C SER A 220 8.03 20.92 2.18
N LEU A 221 8.80 21.16 1.10
CA LEU A 221 9.86 20.27 0.59
C LEU A 221 11.30 20.77 0.83
N VAL A 222 11.50 21.79 1.66
CA VAL A 222 12.86 22.23 2.03
C VAL A 222 13.31 21.50 3.29
N ILE A 223 14.09 20.44 3.13
CA ILE A 223 14.86 19.81 4.21
C ILE A 223 16.17 20.59 4.33
N GLU A 224 16.38 21.26 5.46
CA GLU A 224 17.69 21.85 5.80
C GLU A 224 18.73 20.75 6.06
N PRO A 225 19.99 20.91 5.63
CA PRO A 225 21.05 19.94 5.90
C PRO A 225 21.48 20.04 7.37
N GLN A 226 21.48 18.91 8.08
CA GLN A 226 22.08 18.76 9.41
C GLN A 226 23.49 18.14 9.30
N PRO A 227 24.40 18.45 10.24
CA PRO A 227 25.86 18.45 10.01
C PRO A 227 26.55 17.07 10.15
N GLU A 228 27.78 17.04 9.64
CA GLU A 228 28.68 15.90 9.44
C GLU A 228 29.05 15.09 10.70
N GLU A 229 29.19 13.78 10.44
CA GLU A 229 30.10 12.76 11.00
C GLU A 229 30.40 12.73 12.52
N THR A 230 29.88 11.69 13.18
CA THR A 230 30.59 11.02 14.28
C THR A 230 30.51 9.50 14.11
N GLU A 231 31.66 8.84 14.15
CA GLU A 231 31.83 7.38 14.08
C GLU A 231 30.87 6.62 15.01
N PHE A 232 30.09 5.70 14.45
CA PHE A 232 29.24 4.79 15.22
C PHE A 232 29.58 3.33 14.91
N SER A 233 29.85 2.55 15.96
CA SER A 233 30.11 1.10 15.88
C SER A 233 28.81 0.30 16.01
N PRO A 234 28.57 -0.75 15.19
CA PRO A 234 27.31 -1.48 15.21
C PRO A 234 27.18 -2.41 16.44
N PRO A 235 25.99 -2.52 17.05
CA PRO A 235 25.73 -3.47 18.13
C PRO A 235 25.59 -4.91 17.61
N LYS A 236 25.95 -5.86 18.49
CA LYS A 236 25.95 -7.31 18.22
C LYS A 236 24.52 -7.85 18.02
N SER A 237 24.39 -8.74 17.04
CA SER A 237 23.15 -9.39 16.62
C SER A 237 22.54 -10.32 17.68
N ARG A 238 21.20 -10.38 17.73
CA ARG A 238 20.41 -11.44 18.38
C ARG A 238 19.67 -12.26 17.32
N PRO A 239 19.40 -13.56 17.55
CA PRO A 239 18.80 -14.43 16.56
C PRO A 239 17.28 -14.22 16.49
N VAL A 240 16.70 -14.24 15.28
CA VAL A 240 15.25 -14.24 15.05
C VAL A 240 14.87 -15.33 14.05
N SER A 241 13.81 -16.05 14.39
CA SER A 241 13.30 -17.27 13.77
C SER A 241 12.65 -17.08 12.39
N SER A 242 12.68 -18.14 11.59
CA SER A 242 12.16 -18.26 10.22
C SER A 242 10.64 -18.10 10.10
N ILE A 243 10.19 -17.41 9.04
CA ILE A 243 8.78 -17.30 8.60
C ILE A 243 8.60 -18.18 7.33
N LYS A 244 7.51 -18.95 7.25
CA LYS A 244 7.14 -19.76 6.08
C LYS A 244 6.28 -18.93 5.11
N ILE A 245 6.55 -19.04 3.82
CA ILE A 245 5.77 -18.45 2.72
C ILE A 245 5.00 -19.59 2.03
N GLU A 246 3.68 -19.47 1.92
CA GLU A 246 2.83 -20.43 1.20
C GLU A 246 2.88 -20.19 -0.33
N LYS A 247 2.84 -21.28 -1.11
CA LYS A 247 2.89 -21.25 -2.58
C LYS A 247 1.60 -20.69 -3.19
N ALA A 248 1.74 -20.00 -4.32
CA ALA A 248 0.61 -19.55 -5.13
C ALA A 248 -0.27 -20.73 -5.60
N PRO A 249 -1.61 -20.58 -5.62
CA PRO A 249 -2.50 -21.67 -6.00
C PRO A 249 -2.44 -21.98 -7.50
N GLN A 250 -2.30 -23.27 -7.82
CA GLN A 250 -2.19 -23.93 -9.14
C GLN A 250 -3.22 -23.48 -10.22
N LYS A 251 -4.27 -22.75 -9.81
CA LYS A 251 -5.36 -22.30 -10.67
C LYS A 251 -4.95 -21.10 -11.55
N ILE A 252 -4.03 -20.26 -11.07
CA ILE A 252 -3.55 -19.07 -11.78
C ILE A 252 -2.58 -19.45 -12.91
N GLU A 253 -1.69 -20.42 -12.69
CA GLU A 253 -0.77 -20.93 -13.72
C GLU A 253 -1.52 -21.50 -14.94
N ASN A 254 -2.60 -22.24 -14.71
CA ASN A 254 -3.39 -22.85 -15.79
C ASN A 254 -4.17 -21.82 -16.62
N GLU A 255 -4.56 -20.70 -16.01
CA GLU A 255 -5.31 -19.63 -16.67
C GLU A 255 -4.38 -18.74 -17.52
N ILE A 256 -3.15 -18.53 -17.05
CA ILE A 256 -2.08 -17.88 -17.81
C ILE A 256 -1.68 -18.73 -19.02
N GLN A 257 -1.59 -20.05 -18.87
CA GLN A 257 -1.25 -20.97 -19.97
C GLN A 257 -2.33 -20.90 -21.09
N ARG A 258 -3.61 -20.84 -20.72
CA ARG A 258 -4.73 -20.69 -21.68
C ARG A 258 -4.67 -19.38 -22.44
N LEU A 259 -4.54 -18.26 -21.72
CA LEU A 259 -4.45 -16.92 -22.33
C LEU A 259 -3.23 -16.76 -23.25
N THR A 260 -2.14 -17.48 -22.96
CA THR A 260 -0.94 -17.48 -23.81
C THR A 260 -1.13 -18.33 -25.09
N THR A 261 -1.98 -19.35 -25.04
CA THR A 261 -2.27 -20.22 -26.19
C THR A 261 -3.26 -19.55 -27.15
N ASP A 262 -4.26 -18.83 -26.61
CA ASP A 262 -5.26 -18.09 -27.39
C ASP A 262 -4.66 -16.92 -28.21
N LEU A 263 -3.48 -16.44 -27.81
CA LEU A 263 -2.71 -15.40 -28.52
C LEU A 263 -1.85 -15.96 -29.68
N GLN A 264 -1.61 -17.28 -29.72
CA GLN A 264 -0.78 -17.91 -30.76
C GLN A 264 -1.61 -18.48 -31.94
N ASP A 265 -2.90 -18.76 -31.73
CA ASP A 265 -3.76 -19.39 -32.75
C ASP A 265 -4.51 -18.39 -33.67
N ASN A 266 -4.46 -17.08 -33.38
CA ASN A 266 -5.08 -16.06 -34.23
C ASN A 266 -4.08 -15.49 -35.23
N ASN A 267 -4.08 -16.10 -36.42
CA ASN A 267 -3.26 -15.79 -37.58
C ASN A 267 -3.58 -14.39 -38.19
N ILE A 268 -3.19 -13.32 -37.50
CA ILE A 268 -3.28 -11.94 -37.98
C ILE A 268 -1.86 -11.40 -38.20
N ALA A 269 -1.49 -11.19 -39.46
CA ALA A 269 -0.23 -10.58 -39.87
C ALA A 269 -0.01 -9.20 -39.19
N PRO A 270 1.23 -8.81 -38.87
CA PRO A 270 1.50 -7.76 -37.90
C PRO A 270 1.23 -6.39 -38.51
N LYS A 271 0.28 -5.65 -37.94
CA LYS A 271 0.14 -4.21 -38.20
C LYS A 271 0.29 -3.43 -36.90
N ARG A 272 1.39 -2.67 -36.86
CA ARG A 272 1.89 -1.71 -35.84
C ARG A 272 2.65 -2.32 -34.66
N ALA A 273 3.91 -1.90 -34.55
CA ALA A 273 4.71 -2.07 -33.34
C ALA A 273 3.95 -1.46 -32.13
N PRO A 274 3.95 -2.13 -30.97
CA PRO A 274 3.32 -1.59 -29.77
C PRO A 274 3.94 -0.23 -29.41
N SER A 275 3.10 0.71 -28.97
CA SER A 275 3.56 2.00 -28.46
C SER A 275 4.52 1.79 -27.28
N MET A 276 5.56 2.62 -27.15
CA MET A 276 6.59 2.52 -26.10
C MET A 276 6.03 2.36 -24.67
N GLU A 277 4.87 2.94 -24.36
CA GLU A 277 4.21 2.78 -23.05
C GLU A 277 3.68 1.37 -22.80
N VAL A 278 3.14 0.72 -23.83
CA VAL A 278 2.63 -0.67 -23.75
C VAL A 278 3.80 -1.64 -23.58
N THR A 279 4.90 -1.42 -24.30
CA THR A 279 6.12 -2.23 -24.13
C THR A 279 6.68 -2.12 -22.71
N LYS A 280 6.75 -0.91 -22.14
CA LYS A 280 7.19 -0.71 -20.75
C LYS A 280 6.31 -1.41 -19.72
N LEU A 281 4.99 -1.39 -19.90
CA LEU A 281 4.06 -2.07 -19.00
C LEU A 281 4.25 -3.59 -19.03
N VAL A 282 4.37 -4.17 -20.22
CA VAL A 282 4.62 -5.60 -20.42
C VAL A 282 5.97 -6.01 -19.82
N ASP A 283 7.01 -5.20 -20.01
CA ASP A 283 8.33 -5.44 -19.43
C ASP A 283 8.29 -5.41 -17.89
N MET A 284 7.54 -4.48 -17.29
CA MET A 284 7.39 -4.40 -15.83
C MET A 284 6.62 -5.58 -15.23
N GLU A 285 5.57 -6.07 -15.89
CA GLU A 285 4.85 -7.27 -15.45
C GLU A 285 5.72 -8.52 -15.55
N ARG A 286 6.48 -8.65 -16.65
CA ARG A 286 7.45 -9.74 -16.84
C ARG A 286 8.53 -9.72 -15.76
N PHE A 287 9.06 -8.53 -15.46
CA PHE A 287 10.04 -8.32 -14.39
C PHE A 287 9.50 -8.74 -13.01
N LYS A 288 8.30 -8.27 -12.65
CA LYS A 288 7.65 -8.59 -11.37
C LYS A 288 7.39 -10.08 -11.22
N THR A 289 6.85 -10.71 -12.26
CA THR A 289 6.57 -12.16 -12.28
C THR A 289 7.85 -12.97 -12.09
N MET A 290 8.92 -12.61 -12.79
CA MET A 290 10.22 -13.28 -12.69
C MET A 290 10.83 -13.17 -11.29
N LEU A 291 10.71 -12.00 -10.64
CA LEU A 291 11.19 -11.82 -9.26
C LEU A 291 10.39 -12.64 -8.24
N VAL A 292 9.07 -12.77 -8.41
CA VAL A 292 8.24 -13.55 -7.49
C VAL A 292 8.45 -15.05 -7.68
N SER A 293 8.54 -15.53 -8.92
CA SER A 293 8.84 -16.93 -9.21
C SER A 293 10.27 -17.33 -8.81
N GLY A 294 11.15 -16.34 -8.79
CA GLY A 294 12.58 -16.50 -8.62
C GLY A 294 13.25 -16.98 -9.91
N PHE A 295 14.53 -16.64 -10.06
CA PHE A 295 15.35 -17.08 -11.18
C PHE A 295 16.82 -17.17 -10.76
N ASP A 296 17.60 -17.97 -11.48
CA ASP A 296 19.00 -18.21 -11.12
C ASP A 296 19.92 -17.12 -11.70
N VAL A 297 20.82 -16.65 -10.83
CA VAL A 297 21.87 -15.66 -11.13
C VAL A 297 23.19 -16.16 -10.58
N ILE A 298 24.30 -15.64 -11.10
CA ILE A 298 25.63 -15.89 -10.53
C ILE A 298 25.93 -14.76 -9.55
N LYS A 299 26.00 -15.09 -8.27
CA LYS A 299 26.33 -14.11 -7.23
C LYS A 299 27.85 -13.99 -7.08
N HIS A 300 28.34 -12.76 -7.17
CA HIS A 300 29.71 -12.40 -6.82
C HIS A 300 29.77 -11.98 -5.35
N GLY A 301 30.82 -12.40 -4.65
CA GLY A 301 31.03 -12.11 -3.24
C GLY A 301 32.32 -11.33 -3.03
N ARG A 302 32.41 -10.60 -1.90
CA ARG A 302 33.67 -9.95 -1.48
C ARG A 302 34.81 -10.97 -1.30
N ARG A 303 34.48 -12.21 -0.88
CA ARG A 303 35.40 -13.33 -0.71
C ARG A 303 34.82 -14.57 -1.38
N GLY A 304 35.70 -15.41 -1.94
CA GLY A 304 35.32 -16.66 -2.62
C GLY A 304 34.99 -16.50 -4.11
N ALA A 305 34.75 -17.64 -4.75
CA ALA A 305 34.41 -17.74 -6.16
C ALA A 305 32.94 -17.38 -6.44
N PRO A 306 32.61 -16.88 -7.64
CA PRO A 306 31.23 -16.68 -8.09
C PRO A 306 30.44 -17.98 -8.00
N HIS A 307 29.16 -17.88 -7.62
CA HIS A 307 28.34 -19.07 -7.40
C HIS A 307 26.86 -18.81 -7.69
N THR A 308 26.17 -19.83 -8.20
CA THR A 308 24.75 -19.72 -8.56
C THR A 308 23.86 -19.52 -7.33
N ARG A 309 22.89 -18.62 -7.43
CA ARG A 309 21.84 -18.37 -6.45
C ARG A 309 20.51 -18.12 -7.15
N THR A 310 19.42 -18.58 -6.56
CA THR A 310 18.08 -18.17 -6.97
C THR A 310 17.78 -16.84 -6.30
N LEU A 311 17.59 -15.80 -7.11
CA LEU A 311 17.17 -14.47 -6.71
C LEU A 311 15.64 -14.39 -6.75
N PHE A 312 15.01 -13.87 -5.71
CA PHE A 312 13.56 -13.71 -5.64
C PHE A 312 13.17 -12.55 -4.73
N CYS A 313 11.94 -12.06 -4.84
CA CYS A 313 11.42 -10.97 -4.03
C CYS A 313 10.22 -11.44 -3.19
N ASP A 314 9.87 -10.69 -2.15
CA ASP A 314 8.55 -10.85 -1.55
C ASP A 314 7.45 -10.34 -2.50
N VAL A 315 6.21 -10.76 -2.25
CA VAL A 315 5.05 -10.38 -3.07
C VAL A 315 4.76 -8.87 -3.04
N GLU A 316 5.28 -8.16 -2.03
CA GLU A 316 5.15 -6.71 -1.88
C GLU A 316 6.29 -5.93 -2.55
N PHE A 317 7.26 -6.62 -3.14
CA PHE A 317 8.46 -6.03 -3.74
C PHE A 317 9.24 -5.08 -2.82
N LYS A 318 9.29 -5.40 -1.52
CA LYS A 318 10.01 -4.61 -0.50
C LYS A 318 11.42 -5.11 -0.25
N ARG A 319 11.65 -6.42 -0.42
CA ARG A 319 12.93 -7.04 -0.08
C ARG A 319 13.32 -8.11 -1.09
N LEU A 320 14.55 -8.01 -1.55
CA LEU A 320 15.16 -8.95 -2.47
C LEU A 320 15.97 -9.98 -1.69
N PHE A 321 15.77 -11.26 -1.99
CA PHE A 321 16.35 -12.41 -1.31
C PHE A 321 17.16 -13.25 -2.29
N TRP A 322 18.17 -13.95 -1.78
CA TRP A 322 18.91 -14.94 -2.58
C TRP A 322 19.14 -16.22 -1.79
N GLN A 323 19.06 -17.37 -2.45
CA GLN A 323 19.32 -18.67 -1.81
C GLN A 323 20.07 -19.64 -2.73
N LYS A 324 20.57 -20.75 -2.18
CA LYS A 324 21.11 -21.85 -3.00
C LYS A 324 20.02 -22.36 -3.96
N PRO A 325 20.35 -22.66 -5.24
CA PRO A 325 19.42 -23.24 -6.18
C PRO A 325 18.82 -24.56 -5.68
N ASP A 326 17.69 -24.94 -6.27
CA ASP A 326 17.12 -26.29 -6.17
C ASP A 326 16.53 -26.66 -4.80
N LYS A 327 16.01 -25.67 -4.06
CA LYS A 327 15.16 -25.91 -2.90
C LYS A 327 13.70 -25.99 -3.33
N LYS A 328 12.97 -27.02 -2.84
CA LYS A 328 11.52 -27.21 -3.06
C LYS A 328 10.64 -26.00 -2.67
N GLU A 329 11.19 -25.07 -1.87
CA GLU A 329 10.54 -23.85 -1.37
C GLU A 329 11.53 -22.67 -1.36
N LEU A 330 11.03 -21.48 -1.71
CA LEU A 330 11.72 -20.21 -1.54
C LEU A 330 11.67 -19.81 -0.06
N LYS A 331 12.83 -19.65 0.59
CA LYS A 331 12.93 -19.31 2.02
C LYS A 331 13.51 -17.92 2.18
N ALA A 332 12.65 -16.96 2.53
CA ALA A 332 13.06 -15.60 2.86
C ALA A 332 13.88 -15.58 4.16
N LYS A 333 15.20 -15.42 4.03
CA LYS A 333 16.11 -15.25 5.16
C LYS A 333 16.69 -13.84 5.16
N LEU A 334 16.59 -13.16 6.30
CA LEU A 334 17.02 -11.76 6.42
C LEU A 334 18.54 -11.59 6.20
N ASP A 335 19.36 -12.55 6.61
CA ASP A 335 20.81 -12.55 6.37
C ASP A 335 21.19 -12.69 4.90
N GLN A 336 20.30 -13.26 4.08
CA GLN A 336 20.46 -13.45 2.64
C GLN A 336 19.48 -12.54 1.87
N SER A 337 19.40 -11.28 2.29
CA SER A 337 18.50 -10.29 1.72
C SER A 337 19.05 -8.88 1.69
N ILE A 338 18.42 -8.03 0.89
CA ILE A 338 18.60 -6.57 0.84
C ILE A 338 17.21 -5.94 0.74
N ALA A 339 16.91 -4.97 1.62
CA ALA A 339 15.66 -4.22 1.50
C ALA A 339 15.81 -3.28 0.31
N LEU A 340 14.81 -3.23 -0.58
CA LEU A 340 14.88 -2.37 -1.76
C LEU A 340 14.80 -0.88 -1.38
N ALA A 341 14.13 -0.55 -0.27
CA ALA A 341 14.12 0.80 0.28
C ALA A 341 15.51 1.25 0.80
N ASP A 342 16.40 0.32 1.13
CA ASP A 342 17.77 0.63 1.60
C ASP A 342 18.76 0.75 0.40
N VAL A 343 18.31 0.47 -0.83
CA VAL A 343 19.15 0.51 -2.03
C VAL A 343 19.27 1.95 -2.50
N ILE A 344 20.45 2.51 -2.33
CA ILE A 344 20.81 3.87 -2.75
C ILE A 344 20.97 3.93 -4.26
N GLN A 345 21.56 2.87 -4.84
CA GLN A 345 21.90 2.85 -6.26
C GLN A 345 21.84 1.45 -6.84
N VAL A 346 21.24 1.34 -8.02
CA VAL A 346 21.32 0.16 -8.88
C VAL A 346 22.23 0.51 -10.06
N VAL A 347 23.32 -0.25 -10.24
CA VAL A 347 24.31 0.03 -11.27
C VAL A 347 24.57 -1.18 -12.17
N GLN A 348 24.61 -0.93 -13.47
CA GLN A 348 25.08 -1.90 -14.46
C GLN A 348 26.60 -1.78 -14.65
N GLY A 349 27.26 -2.90 -14.91
CA GLY A 349 28.69 -2.96 -15.24
C GLY A 349 29.61 -3.24 -14.07
N MET A 350 30.92 -3.15 -14.33
CA MET A 350 31.99 -3.43 -13.37
C MET A 350 32.31 -2.22 -12.46
N LYS A 351 31.30 -1.63 -11.83
CA LYS A 351 31.46 -0.40 -11.03
C LYS A 351 31.89 -0.64 -9.59
N THR A 352 31.68 -1.83 -9.05
CA THR A 352 32.05 -2.20 -7.68
C THR A 352 33.41 -2.89 -7.63
N ASP A 353 34.09 -2.79 -6.48
CA ASP A 353 35.38 -3.48 -6.28
C ASP A 353 35.26 -5.01 -6.31
N VAL A 354 34.05 -5.53 -6.04
CA VAL A 354 33.73 -6.95 -6.19
C VAL A 354 33.88 -7.38 -7.65
N PHE A 355 33.30 -6.62 -8.58
CA PHE A 355 33.42 -6.92 -10.01
C PHE A 355 34.81 -6.62 -10.55
N LYS A 356 35.47 -5.52 -10.15
CA LYS A 356 36.86 -5.25 -10.57
C LYS A 356 37.81 -6.41 -10.26
N ARG A 357 37.54 -7.17 -9.19
CA ARG A 357 38.35 -8.33 -8.76
C ARG A 357 37.91 -9.65 -9.40
N SER A 358 36.61 -9.88 -9.52
CA SER A 358 36.05 -11.21 -9.84
C SER A 358 35.26 -11.29 -11.14
N GLY A 359 35.02 -10.15 -11.78
CA GLY A 359 34.31 -10.04 -13.05
C GLY A 359 35.25 -10.13 -14.24
N ASP A 360 34.67 -10.46 -15.38
CA ASP A 360 35.29 -10.52 -16.69
C ASP A 360 34.76 -9.35 -17.52
N SER A 361 35.67 -8.53 -18.07
CA SER A 361 35.31 -7.30 -18.80
C SER A 361 34.46 -7.57 -20.04
N SER A 362 34.59 -8.75 -20.65
CA SER A 362 33.80 -9.16 -21.81
C SER A 362 32.31 -9.41 -21.48
N LYS A 363 31.95 -9.48 -20.19
CA LYS A 363 30.60 -9.79 -19.69
C LYS A 363 29.99 -8.63 -18.90
N SER A 364 30.58 -7.44 -19.00
CA SER A 364 30.23 -6.29 -18.17
C SER A 364 28.79 -5.80 -18.38
N ASP A 365 28.25 -5.96 -19.58
CA ASP A 365 26.85 -5.77 -19.97
C ASP A 365 25.86 -6.63 -19.15
N ARG A 366 26.31 -7.79 -18.68
CA ARG A 366 25.51 -8.74 -17.88
C ARG A 366 25.68 -8.58 -16.37
N TYR A 367 26.41 -7.56 -15.91
CA TYR A 367 26.67 -7.32 -14.49
C TYR A 367 25.77 -6.25 -13.91
N LEU A 368 25.24 -6.54 -12.73
CA LEU A 368 24.37 -5.67 -11.94
C LEU A 368 24.83 -5.64 -10.49
N SER A 369 24.89 -4.45 -9.89
CA SER A 369 25.09 -4.28 -8.46
C SER A 369 23.98 -3.44 -7.84
N LEU A 370 23.43 -3.91 -6.72
CA LEU A 370 22.61 -3.11 -5.82
C LEU A 370 23.48 -2.65 -4.66
N ILE A 371 23.52 -1.35 -4.42
CA ILE A 371 24.36 -0.70 -3.41
C ILE A 371 23.43 -0.14 -2.32
N ALA A 372 23.60 -0.62 -1.09
CA ALA A 372 22.96 -0.10 0.12
C ALA A 372 24.04 0.37 1.11
N ASP A 373 23.63 1.07 2.17
CA ASP A 373 24.55 1.63 3.18
C ASP A 373 25.42 0.54 3.85
N ASP A 374 24.83 -0.62 4.16
CA ASP A 374 25.51 -1.68 4.93
C ASP A 374 26.09 -2.81 4.05
N ARG A 375 25.72 -2.91 2.77
CA ARG A 375 26.09 -4.03 1.89
C ARG A 375 25.93 -3.74 0.41
N THR A 376 26.57 -4.61 -0.40
CA THR A 376 26.34 -4.68 -1.85
C THR A 376 25.86 -6.07 -2.25
N LEU A 377 24.99 -6.12 -3.26
CA LEU A 377 24.62 -7.35 -3.96
C LEU A 377 25.08 -7.27 -5.41
N ASP A 378 26.15 -7.99 -5.71
CA ASP A 378 26.78 -8.05 -7.03
C ASP A 378 26.39 -9.36 -7.74
N ILE A 379 25.73 -9.27 -8.90
CA ILE A 379 25.21 -10.43 -9.65
C ILE A 379 25.50 -10.36 -11.17
N GLU A 380 25.78 -11.51 -11.76
CA GLU A 380 25.83 -11.74 -13.20
C GLU A 380 24.55 -12.47 -13.64
N VAL A 381 23.97 -12.00 -14.74
CA VAL A 381 22.74 -12.57 -15.32
C VAL A 381 22.97 -13.17 -16.71
N ALA A 382 21.98 -13.89 -17.23
CA ALA A 382 22.14 -14.69 -18.45
C ALA A 382 22.37 -13.86 -19.73
N SER A 383 21.77 -12.67 -19.83
CA SER A 383 21.88 -11.81 -21.02
C SER A 383 21.86 -10.32 -20.69
N GLU A 384 22.28 -9.48 -21.64
CA GLU A 384 22.26 -8.02 -21.52
C GLU A 384 20.82 -7.48 -21.42
N GLU A 385 19.87 -8.06 -22.16
CA GLU A 385 18.47 -7.64 -22.12
C GLU A 385 17.86 -7.89 -20.74
N LEU A 386 18.17 -9.04 -20.14
CA LEU A 386 17.77 -9.37 -18.78
C LEU A 386 18.40 -8.41 -17.76
N CYS A 387 19.68 -8.06 -17.97
CA CYS A 387 20.38 -7.09 -17.12
C CYS A 387 19.69 -5.72 -17.17
N THR A 388 19.40 -5.23 -18.38
CA THR A 388 18.72 -3.95 -18.62
C THR A 388 17.31 -3.94 -18.00
N LEU A 389 16.55 -5.03 -18.16
CA LEU A 389 15.24 -5.21 -17.54
C LEU A 389 15.33 -5.11 -16.01
N LEU A 390 16.29 -5.80 -15.40
CA LEU A 390 16.51 -5.78 -13.95
C LEU A 390 16.98 -4.42 -13.45
N VAL A 391 17.88 -3.74 -14.15
CA VAL A 391 18.31 -2.38 -13.81
C VAL A 391 17.11 -1.46 -13.77
N ASN A 392 16.31 -1.42 -14.84
CA ASN A 392 15.15 -0.54 -14.94
C ASN A 392 14.11 -0.86 -13.87
N GLY A 393 13.78 -2.15 -13.71
CA GLY A 393 12.78 -2.60 -12.74
C GLY A 393 13.21 -2.38 -11.29
N LEU A 394 14.45 -2.72 -10.93
CA LEU A 394 14.95 -2.54 -9.55
C LEU A 394 15.20 -1.07 -9.23
N THR A 395 15.63 -0.25 -10.20
CA THR A 395 15.73 1.20 -10.01
C THR A 395 14.35 1.78 -9.72
N ALA A 396 13.31 1.37 -10.46
CA ALA A 396 11.94 1.82 -10.24
C ALA A 396 11.32 1.32 -8.92
N LEU A 397 11.83 0.23 -8.35
CA LEU A 397 11.41 -0.27 -7.03
C LEU A 397 12.21 0.35 -5.86
N ALA A 398 13.43 0.83 -6.12
CA ALA A 398 14.29 1.48 -5.13
C ALA A 398 14.02 2.99 -5.01
N SER A 399 13.47 3.61 -6.06
CA SER A 399 13.00 5.02 -6.08
C SER A 399 11.63 5.20 -5.45
#